data_AF-A0A9J6A7Q1-F1
#
_entry.id   AF-A0A9J6A7Q1-F1
#
_cell.length_a   1.000
_cell.length_b   1.000
_cell.length_c   1.000
_cell.angle_alpha   90.00
_cell.angle_beta   90.00
_cell.angle_gamma   90.00
#
_symmetry.space_group_name_H-M   'P 1'
#
loop_
_entity.id
_entity.type
_entity.pdbx_description
1 polymer ?
#
loop_
_entity_poly.entity_id
_entity_poly.type
_entity_poly.pdbx_seq_one_letter_code
_entity_poly.pdbx_strand_id
1 'polypeptide(L)'
;MSGLNPKVAVHQLANEVNKLIEAGFIREVKYPTWISSIVHVRKKNGQIRVCVDFKDLNNACPKGEENITQDEPIDPMNIDDRDLPNYDSPSTSDSDDLPNA
;
A
#
# COMPACT_ATOMS: atom_id res chain seq x y z
N MET A 1 18.55 -13.31 8.10
CA MET A 1 17.17 -13.25 7.59
C MET A 1 16.73 -14.68 7.31
N SER A 2 15.83 -15.25 8.09
CA SER A 2 15.29 -16.59 7.82
C SER A 2 14.48 -16.52 6.52
N GLY A 3 15.05 -17.08 5.45
CA GLY A 3 14.41 -17.16 4.14
C GLY A 3 13.07 -17.88 4.23
N LEU A 4 12.07 -17.39 3.48
CA LEU A 4 10.78 -18.04 3.41
C LEU A 4 10.96 -19.39 2.69
N ASN A 5 10.37 -20.46 3.22
CA ASN A 5 10.41 -21.76 2.56
C ASN A 5 9.77 -21.62 1.15
N PRO A 6 10.46 -22.01 0.07
CA PRO A 6 9.96 -21.81 -1.30
C PRO A 6 8.57 -22.41 -1.54
N LYS A 7 8.27 -23.56 -0.92
CA LYS A 7 6.96 -24.21 -1.04
C LYS A 7 5.84 -23.38 -0.41
N VAL A 8 6.13 -22.77 0.74
CA VAL A 8 5.19 -21.89 1.44
C VAL A 8 4.98 -20.59 0.64
N ALA A 9 6.04 -20.05 0.05
CA ALA A 9 5.99 -18.84 -0.76
C ALA A 9 5.10 -19.02 -2.01
N VAL A 10 5.25 -20.13 -2.73
CA VAL A 10 4.44 -20.42 -3.94
C VAL A 10 2.96 -20.56 -3.59
N HIS A 11 2.63 -21.26 -2.49
CA HIS A 11 1.24 -21.40 -2.05
C HIS A 11 0.61 -20.05 -1.66
N GLN A 12 1.34 -19.22 -0.92
CA GLN A 12 0.85 -17.89 -0.54
C GLN A 12 0.68 -16.99 -1.78
N LEU A 13 1.61 -17.05 -2.73
CA LEU A 13 1.52 -16.31 -4.00
C LEU A 13 0.26 -16.68 -4.78
N ALA A 14 -0.03 -17.98 -4.92
CA ALA A 14 -1.23 -18.46 -5.58
C ALA A 14 -2.51 -17.92 -4.92
N ASN A 15 -2.56 -17.90 -3.58
CA ASN A 15 -3.70 -17.35 -2.84
C ASN A 15 -3.92 -15.86 -3.10
N GLU A 16 -2.86 -15.06 -3.11
CA GLU A 16 -2.99 -13.62 -3.40
C GLU A 16 -3.39 -13.37 -4.86
N VAL A 17 -2.86 -14.14 -5.81
CA VAL A 17 -3.28 -14.06 -7.23
C VAL A 17 -4.76 -14.41 -7.37
N ASN A 18 -5.24 -15.46 -6.72
CA ASN A 18 -6.66 -15.84 -6.74
C ASN A 18 -7.56 -14.73 -6.18
N LYS A 19 -7.18 -14.09 -5.07
CA LYS A 19 -7.93 -12.94 -4.53
C LYS A 19 -8.01 -11.78 -5.53
N LEU A 20 -6.92 -11.49 -6.26
CA LEU A 20 -6.90 -10.44 -7.27
C LEU A 20 -7.79 -10.79 -8.48
N ILE A 21 -7.89 -12.08 -8.85
CA ILE A 21 -8.82 -12.56 -9.88
C ILE A 21 -10.26 -12.44 -9.40
N GLU A 22 -10.57 -12.91 -8.19
CA GLU A 22 -11.92 -12.85 -7.58
C GLU A 22 -12.41 -11.40 -7.42
N ALA A 23 -11.51 -10.49 -7.06
CA ALA A 23 -11.81 -9.05 -6.98
C ALA A 23 -11.94 -8.38 -8.36
N GLY A 24 -11.58 -9.05 -9.46
CA GLY A 24 -11.64 -8.52 -10.82
C GLY A 24 -10.52 -7.55 -11.19
N PHE A 25 -9.45 -7.45 -10.38
CA PHE A 25 -8.30 -6.59 -10.69
C PHE A 25 -7.41 -7.15 -11.80
N ILE A 26 -7.33 -8.47 -11.91
CA ILE A 26 -6.56 -9.16 -12.95
C ILE A 26 -7.40 -10.25 -13.61
N ARG A 27 -7.01 -10.66 -14.81
CA ARG A 27 -7.64 -11.75 -15.57
C ARG A 27 -6.59 -12.56 -16.31
N GLU A 28 -6.94 -13.79 -16.64
CA GLU A 28 -6.12 -14.62 -17.53
C GLU A 28 -6.08 -14.01 -18.94
N VAL A 29 -4.89 -14.02 -19.56
CA VAL A 29 -4.68 -13.57 -20.94
C VAL A 29 -3.91 -14.65 -21.69
N LYS A 30 -4.44 -15.06 -22.85
CA LYS A 30 -3.76 -15.99 -23.75
C LYS A 30 -2.91 -15.21 -24.75
N TYR A 31 -1.66 -15.63 -24.93
CA TYR A 31 -0.69 -15.03 -25.86
C TYR A 31 -0.47 -13.53 -25.61
N PRO A 32 0.07 -13.14 -24.45
CA PRO A 32 0.30 -11.73 -24.17
C PRO A 32 1.44 -11.19 -25.05
N THR A 33 1.28 -9.97 -25.56
CA THR A 33 2.32 -9.27 -26.35
C THR A 33 3.56 -8.94 -25.51
N TRP A 34 3.39 -8.82 -24.20
CA TRP A 34 4.45 -8.51 -23.25
C TRP A 34 4.23 -9.29 -21.94
N ILE A 35 5.33 -9.60 -21.25
CA ILE A 35 5.31 -10.26 -19.94
C ILE A 35 6.25 -9.54 -18.99
N SER A 36 5.88 -9.48 -17.72
CA SER A 36 6.71 -8.92 -16.65
C SER A 36 6.82 -9.92 -15.51
N SER A 37 7.93 -9.88 -14.78
CA SER A 37 8.19 -10.75 -13.65
C SER A 37 7.27 -10.44 -12.48
N ILE A 38 6.74 -11.49 -11.84
CA ILE A 38 6.00 -11.38 -10.59
C ILE A 38 6.98 -11.54 -9.42
N VAL A 39 6.98 -10.55 -8.53
CA VAL A 39 7.84 -10.49 -7.35
C VAL A 39 6.98 -10.58 -6.10
N HIS A 40 7.40 -11.39 -5.13
CA HIS A 40 6.77 -11.46 -3.82
C HIS A 40 7.59 -10.64 -2.82
N VAL A 41 6.92 -9.80 -2.02
CA VAL A 41 7.56 -8.99 -0.99
C VAL A 41 6.94 -9.30 0.36
N ARG A 42 7.77 -9.64 1.35
CA ARG A 42 7.31 -9.91 2.72
C ARG A 42 7.13 -8.60 3.49
N LYS A 43 5.94 -8.37 4.03
CA LYS A 43 5.66 -7.29 4.98
C LYS A 43 6.21 -7.62 6.37
N LYS A 44 6.37 -6.58 7.20
CA LYS A 44 6.74 -6.73 8.62
C LYS A 44 5.77 -7.62 9.40
N ASN A 45 4.48 -7.59 9.05
CA ASN A 45 3.44 -8.43 9.68
C ASN A 45 3.43 -9.89 9.19
N GLY A 46 4.42 -10.31 8.38
CA GLY A 46 4.53 -11.68 7.89
C GLY A 46 3.68 -12.01 6.66
N GLN A 47 2.75 -11.14 6.25
CA GLN A 47 2.02 -11.30 4.99
C GLN A 47 2.93 -11.05 3.78
N ILE A 48 2.56 -11.60 2.64
CA ILE A 48 3.19 -11.27 1.36
C ILE A 48 2.37 -10.22 0.60
N ARG A 49 3.04 -9.45 -0.25
CA ARG A 49 2.43 -8.67 -1.34
C ARG A 49 2.94 -9.23 -2.66
N VAL A 50 2.06 -9.24 -3.66
CA VAL A 50 2.39 -9.55 -5.05
C VAL A 50 2.66 -8.23 -5.76
N CYS A 51 3.84 -8.10 -6.36
CA CYS A 51 4.26 -6.95 -7.13
C CYS A 51 4.59 -7.40 -8.57
N VAL A 52 4.37 -6.53 -9.54
CA VAL A 52 4.78 -6.73 -10.93
C VAL A 52 5.99 -5.84 -11.20
N ASP A 53 7.05 -6.41 -11.76
CA ASP A 53 8.28 -5.68 -12.06
C ASP A 53 8.16 -4.90 -13.38
N PHE A 54 7.63 -3.68 -13.30
CA PHE A 54 7.44 -2.81 -14.45
C PHE A 54 8.73 -2.11 -14.93
N LYS A 55 9.92 -2.56 -14.55
CA LYS A 55 11.18 -1.88 -14.91
C LYS A 55 11.33 -1.63 -16.41
N ASP A 56 11.09 -2.65 -17.23
CA ASP A 56 11.23 -2.50 -18.69
C ASP A 56 10.16 -1.57 -19.28
N LEU A 57 8.93 -1.64 -18.75
CA LEU A 57 7.82 -0.75 -19.13
C LEU A 57 8.12 0.72 -18.77
N ASN A 58 8.60 0.94 -17.56
CA ASN A 58 8.94 2.28 -17.05
C ASN A 58 10.10 2.92 -17.81
N ASN A 59 11.02 2.13 -18.35
CA ASN A 59 12.10 2.64 -19.21
C ASN A 59 11.61 2.96 -20.64
N ALA A 60 10.61 2.22 -21.13
CA ALA A 60 10.04 2.42 -22.46
C ALA A 60 9.07 3.62 -22.53
N CYS A 61 8.47 4.01 -21.40
CA CYS A 61 7.55 5.14 -21.31
C CYS A 61 8.28 6.38 -20.75
N PRO A 62 8.36 7.51 -21.50
CA PRO A 62 8.85 8.77 -20.93
C PRO A 62 7.91 9.22 -19.82
N LYS A 63 8.47 9.66 -18.68
CA LYS A 63 7.69 10.24 -17.58
C LYS A 63 6.94 11.46 -18.09
N GLY A 64 5.63 11.52 -17.80
CA GLY A 64 4.86 12.74 -17.98
C GLY A 64 5.27 13.80 -16.95
N GLU A 65 4.94 15.07 -17.22
CA GLU A 65 5.05 16.12 -16.21
C GLU A 65 3.91 15.97 -15.20
N GLU A 66 4.10 15.09 -14.22
CA GLU A 66 3.29 15.05 -13.02
C GLU A 66 3.81 16.11 -12.04
N ASN A 67 3.08 17.23 -11.90
CA ASN A 67 3.28 18.16 -10.80
C ASN A 67 2.78 17.52 -9.50
N ILE A 68 3.58 16.59 -8.96
CA ILE A 68 3.46 16.18 -7.57
C ILE A 68 4.05 17.35 -6.79
N THR A 69 3.22 18.26 -6.30
CA THR A 69 3.66 19.22 -5.29
C THR A 69 4.32 18.41 -4.19
N GLN A 70 5.61 18.65 -3.95
CA GLN A 70 6.21 18.21 -2.70
C GLN A 70 5.32 18.84 -1.62
N ASP A 71 4.88 18.04 -0.64
CA ASP A 71 4.17 18.58 0.52
C ASP A 71 5.04 19.72 1.06
N GLU A 72 4.63 20.97 0.78
CA GLU A 72 5.35 22.13 1.29
C GLU A 72 5.37 21.98 2.81
N PRO A 73 6.53 22.14 3.46
CA PRO A 73 6.56 22.17 4.91
C PRO A 73 5.56 23.24 5.35
N ILE A 74 4.55 22.86 6.14
CA ILE A 74 3.70 23.84 6.82
C ILE A 74 4.66 24.70 7.64
N ASP A 75 4.87 25.95 7.19
CA ASP A 75 5.67 26.91 7.95
C ASP A 75 4.94 27.16 9.27
N PRO A 76 5.48 26.71 10.41
CA PRO A 76 4.81 26.88 11.69
C PRO A 76 4.70 28.36 12.10
N MET A 77 5.30 29.29 11.36
CA MET A 77 5.26 30.73 11.66
C MET A 77 4.17 31.52 10.93
N ASN A 78 3.33 30.91 10.09
CA ASN A 78 2.23 31.60 9.38
C ASN A 78 0.85 30.94 9.53
N ILE A 79 0.56 30.32 10.67
CA ILE A 79 -0.82 30.05 11.06
C ILE A 79 -1.30 31.28 11.82
N ASP A 80 -2.05 32.16 11.14
CA ASP A 80 -2.86 33.16 11.83
C ASP A 80 -3.87 32.35 12.68
N ASP A 81 -3.95 32.57 14.00
CA ASP A 81 -4.82 31.79 14.91
C ASP A 81 -6.31 31.78 14.48
N ARG A 82 -6.68 32.65 13.52
CA ARG A 82 -7.99 32.73 12.88
C ARG A 82 -8.25 31.62 11.84
N ASP A 83 -7.21 30.96 11.33
CA ASP A 83 -7.31 29.88 10.33
C ASP A 83 -7.35 28.47 10.95
N LEU A 84 -7.24 28.36 12.28
CA LEU A 84 -7.46 27.08 12.95
C LEU A 84 -8.95 26.70 12.83
N PRO A 85 -9.29 25.56 12.22
CA PRO A 85 -10.66 25.08 12.25
C PRO A 85 -11.04 24.84 13.71
N ASN A 86 -12.17 25.43 14.15
CA ASN A 86 -12.70 25.25 15.50
C ASN A 86 -13.01 23.76 15.71
N TYR A 87 -12.02 23.03 16.21
CA TYR A 87 -12.15 21.64 16.58
C TYR A 87 -12.86 21.67 17.93
N ASP A 88 -14.19 21.64 17.89
CA ASP A 88 -15.00 21.39 19.09
C ASP A 88 -14.46 20.11 19.71
N SER A 89 -13.67 20.28 20.76
CA SER A 89 -13.05 19.17 21.46
C SER A 89 -14.17 18.38 22.12
N PRO A 90 -14.31 17.06 21.84
CA PRO A 90 -15.24 16.24 22.58
C PRO A 90 -14.84 16.28 24.05
N SER A 91 -15.76 16.74 24.89
CA SER A 91 -15.62 16.74 26.34
C SER A 91 -15.23 15.35 26.83
N THR A 92 -14.12 15.28 27.56
CA THR A 92 -13.70 14.10 28.29
C THR A 92 -14.70 13.80 29.41
N SER A 93 -15.37 12.66 29.35
CA SER A 93 -15.96 11.99 30.51
C SER A 93 -16.19 10.52 30.14
N ASP A 94 -15.98 9.65 31.13
CA ASP A 94 -16.06 8.18 31.12
C ASP A 94 -14.64 7.56 30.98
N SER A 95 -13.77 7.69 31.99
CA SER A 95 -13.82 6.96 33.28
C SER A 95 -13.92 5.45 33.08
N ASP A 96 -12.77 4.81 33.27
CA ASP A 96 -12.56 3.48 33.86
C ASP A 96 -13.74 2.50 33.84
N ASP A 97 -13.60 1.44 33.03
CA ASP A 97 -13.98 0.08 33.47
C ASP A 97 -13.23 -0.97 32.65
N LEU A 98 -12.13 -1.48 33.24
CA LEU A 98 -11.62 -2.81 32.95
C LEU A 98 -12.61 -3.83 33.54
N PRO A 99 -13.15 -4.80 32.78
CA PRO A 99 -13.62 -6.02 33.39
C PRO A 99 -12.44 -6.97 33.59
N ASN A 100 -12.09 -7.15 34.86
CA ASN A 100 -11.36 -8.28 35.40
C ASN A 100 -12.24 -9.54 35.35
N ALA A 101 -11.82 -10.60 34.66
CA ALA A 101 -12.09 -12.02 34.94
C ALA A 101 -11.48 -12.91 33.84
#